data_AF-A0AAW4MRP5-F1
#
_entry.id   AF-A0AAW4MRP5-F1
#
_cell.length_a   1.000
_cell.length_b   1.000
_cell.length_c   1.000
_cell.angle_alpha   90.00
_cell.angle_beta   90.00
_cell.angle_gamma   90.00
#
_symmetry.space_group_name_H-M   'P 1'
#
loop_
_entity.id
_entity.type
_entity.pdbx_description
1 polymer ?
#
loop_
_entity_poly.entity_id
_entity_poly.type
_entity_poly.pdbx_seq_one_letter_code
_entity_poly.pdbx_strand_id
1 'polypeptide(L)'
;DDFFSWCADAQNKSLTRSKIGKAIQYALNLEKGLRVYLDDGLVPMTNSLDERNIRPFTVSRKNWLFSTSTKGADASASIFSLIETAKANRLSPFDYIEYILEIMPQIDIIQHPEKIDWFMPWSDQIKEEFGIKDD
;
A
#
# COMPACT_ATOMS: atom_id res chain seq x y z
N ASP A 1 3.38 -27.85 -1.13
CA ASP A 1 2.79 -28.37 -2.39
C ASP A 1 1.45 -29.07 -2.22
N ASP A 2 1.29 -29.86 -1.15
CA ASP A 2 0.09 -30.68 -0.90
C ASP A 2 -1.25 -29.91 -0.97
N PHE A 3 -1.29 -28.68 -0.47
CA PHE A 3 -2.51 -27.86 -0.52
C PHE A 3 -2.97 -27.56 -1.96
N PHE A 4 -2.07 -27.12 -2.84
CA PHE A 4 -2.43 -26.78 -4.23
C PHE A 4 -2.72 -28.03 -5.07
N SER A 5 -2.01 -29.13 -4.80
CA SER A 5 -2.36 -30.43 -5.38
C SER A 5 -3.78 -30.85 -4.98
N TRP A 6 -4.12 -30.71 -3.70
CA TRP A 6 -5.48 -30.98 -3.23
C TRP A 6 -6.52 -30.04 -3.87
N CYS A 7 -6.20 -28.75 -4.04
CA CYS A 7 -7.10 -27.81 -4.72
C CYS A 7 -7.35 -28.21 -6.18
N ALA A 8 -6.33 -28.65 -6.92
CA ALA A 8 -6.48 -29.12 -8.30
C ALA A 8 -7.39 -30.36 -8.38
N ASP A 9 -7.21 -31.32 -7.47
CA ASP A 9 -8.05 -32.51 -7.39
C ASP A 9 -9.50 -32.19 -6.98
N ALA A 10 -9.66 -31.26 -6.04
CA ALA A 10 -10.95 -30.85 -5.51
C ALA A 10 -11.75 -30.00 -6.50
N GLN A 11 -11.09 -29.30 -7.42
CA GLN A 11 -11.73 -28.49 -8.46
C GLN A 11 -12.73 -29.31 -9.28
N ASN A 12 -12.34 -30.51 -9.72
CA ASN A 12 -13.18 -31.41 -10.52
C ASN A 12 -14.31 -32.09 -9.71
N LYS A 13 -14.21 -32.08 -8.37
CA LYS A 13 -15.18 -32.69 -7.44
C LYS A 13 -16.18 -31.67 -6.89
N SER A 14 -15.93 -30.39 -7.11
CA SER A 14 -16.75 -29.29 -6.59
C SER A 14 -17.57 -28.64 -7.71
N LEU A 15 -18.81 -28.25 -7.42
CA LEU A 15 -19.59 -27.41 -8.33
C LEU A 15 -18.90 -26.05 -8.44
N THR A 16 -18.47 -25.65 -9.63
CA THR A 16 -17.72 -24.39 -9.86
C THR A 16 -18.42 -23.14 -9.31
N ARG A 17 -19.75 -23.11 -9.33
CA ARG A 17 -20.54 -21.98 -8.81
C ARG A 17 -20.74 -21.99 -7.29
N SER A 18 -20.43 -23.09 -6.61
CA SER A 18 -20.53 -23.20 -5.16
C SER A 18 -19.51 -22.30 -4.44
N LYS A 19 -19.74 -21.99 -3.16
CA LYS A 19 -18.78 -21.21 -2.36
C LYS A 19 -17.40 -21.87 -2.32
N ILE A 20 -17.36 -23.20 -2.18
CA ILE A 20 -16.10 -23.96 -2.13
C ILE A 20 -15.43 -24.02 -3.50
N GLY A 21 -16.19 -24.21 -4.59
CA GLY A 21 -15.65 -24.18 -5.94
C GLY A 21 -15.03 -22.83 -6.29
N LYS A 22 -15.67 -21.72 -5.88
CA LYS A 22 -15.10 -20.36 -6.03
C LYS A 22 -13.83 -20.16 -5.22
N ALA A 23 -13.78 -20.66 -3.98
CA ALA A 23 -12.60 -20.54 -3.12
C ALA A 23 -11.41 -21.35 -3.66
N ILE A 24 -11.66 -22.58 -4.14
CA ILE A 24 -10.64 -23.42 -4.79
C ILE A 24 -10.12 -22.72 -6.06
N GLN A 25 -11.01 -22.23 -6.91
CA GLN A 25 -10.62 -21.51 -8.12
C GLN A 25 -9.79 -20.26 -7.79
N TYR A 26 -10.18 -19.52 -6.76
CA TYR A 26 -9.44 -18.35 -6.29
C TYR A 26 -8.02 -18.73 -5.84
N ALA A 27 -7.88 -19.77 -5.02
CA ALA A 27 -6.57 -20.24 -4.57
C ALA A 27 -5.68 -20.66 -5.74
N LEU A 28 -6.21 -21.44 -6.69
CA LEU A 28 -5.45 -21.88 -7.89
C LEU A 28 -5.02 -20.69 -8.77
N ASN A 29 -5.91 -19.72 -9.01
CA ASN A 29 -5.59 -18.54 -9.81
C ASN A 29 -4.48 -17.67 -9.18
N LEU A 30 -4.38 -17.69 -7.85
CA LEU A 30 -3.43 -16.88 -7.08
C LEU A 30 -2.26 -17.67 -6.53
N GLU A 31 -2.08 -18.94 -6.94
CA GLU A 31 -1.03 -19.81 -6.40
C GLU A 31 0.36 -19.16 -6.43
N LYS A 32 0.72 -18.55 -7.57
CA LYS A 32 1.99 -17.82 -7.71
C LYS A 32 2.15 -16.72 -6.65
N GLY A 33 1.10 -15.96 -6.38
CA GLY A 33 1.10 -14.88 -5.39
C GLY A 33 1.11 -15.39 -3.95
N LEU A 34 0.34 -16.44 -3.67
CA LEU A 34 0.23 -17.06 -2.34
C LEU A 34 1.50 -17.80 -1.93
N ARG A 35 2.43 -18.05 -2.85
CA ARG A 35 3.71 -18.71 -2.58
C ARG A 35 4.89 -17.75 -2.45
N VAL A 36 4.74 -16.46 -2.77
CA VAL A 36 5.89 -15.51 -2.83
C VAL A 36 6.70 -15.47 -1.53
N TYR A 37 6.03 -15.53 -0.37
CA TYR A 37 6.71 -15.52 0.93
C TYR A 37 7.62 -16.74 1.18
N LEU A 38 7.48 -17.82 0.40
CA LEU A 38 8.36 -18.99 0.46
C LEU A 38 9.70 -18.72 -0.24
N ASP A 39 9.69 -17.85 -1.25
CA ASP A 39 10.87 -17.48 -2.03
C ASP A 39 11.56 -16.22 -1.47
N ASP A 40 10.78 -15.29 -0.90
CA ASP A 40 11.27 -14.03 -0.33
C ASP A 40 10.81 -13.85 1.12
N GLY A 41 11.77 -13.92 2.05
CA GLY A 41 11.53 -13.75 3.49
C GLY A 41 11.17 -12.32 3.91
N LEU A 42 11.33 -11.33 3.03
CA LEU A 42 10.85 -9.96 3.27
C LEU A 42 9.34 -9.83 3.06
N VAL A 43 8.71 -10.77 2.35
CA VAL A 43 7.27 -10.78 2.11
C VAL A 43 6.57 -11.49 3.27
N PRO A 44 5.69 -10.82 4.02
CA PRO A 44 4.96 -11.46 5.11
C PRO A 44 4.05 -12.58 4.60
N MET A 45 3.95 -13.68 5.38
CA MET A 45 3.02 -14.78 5.08
C MET A 45 1.55 -14.34 5.07
N THR A 46 1.21 -13.30 5.83
CA THR A 46 -0.16 -12.77 5.93
C THR A 46 -0.20 -11.30 5.50
N ASN A 47 -1.31 -10.89 4.92
CA ASN A 47 -1.60 -9.50 4.55
C ASN A 47 -2.07 -8.65 5.77
N SER A 48 -1.88 -9.13 7.00
CA SER A 48 -2.44 -8.48 8.20
C SER A 48 -1.89 -7.07 8.42
N LEU A 49 -0.65 -6.82 7.99
CA LEU A 49 -0.04 -5.49 8.02
C LEU A 49 -0.76 -4.55 7.04
N ASP A 50 -0.93 -4.99 5.80
CA ASP A 50 -1.62 -4.22 4.76
C ASP A 50 -3.07 -3.92 5.14
N GLU A 51 -3.80 -4.93 5.65
CA GLU A 51 -5.16 -4.77 6.13
C GLU A 51 -5.25 -3.75 7.28
N ARG A 52 -4.27 -3.75 8.19
CA ARG A 52 -4.21 -2.78 9.28
C ARG A 52 -3.95 -1.37 8.75
N ASN A 53 -3.06 -1.22 7.76
CA ASN A 53 -2.67 0.06 7.20
C ASN A 53 -3.78 0.68 6.33
N ILE A 54 -4.56 -0.14 5.60
CA ILE A 54 -5.70 0.36 4.79
C ILE A 54 -6.98 0.58 5.60
N ARG A 55 -7.07 0.01 6.81
CA ARG A 55 -8.27 0.12 7.67
C ARG A 55 -8.67 1.56 8.01
N PRO A 56 -7.78 2.48 8.40
CA PRO A 56 -8.14 3.87 8.65
C PRO A 56 -8.82 4.54 7.46
N PHE A 57 -8.36 4.28 6.24
CA PHE A 57 -8.97 4.81 5.01
C PHE A 57 -10.40 4.26 4.82
N THR A 58 -10.55 2.94 4.87
CA THR A 58 -11.86 2.28 4.65
C THR A 58 -12.90 2.65 5.70
N VAL A 59 -12.50 2.80 6.97
CA VAL A 59 -13.37 3.25 8.06
C VAL A 59 -13.71 4.74 7.91
N SER A 60 -12.73 5.58 7.59
CA SER A 60 -12.94 7.02 7.40
C SER A 60 -13.90 7.31 6.25
N ARG A 61 -13.81 6.56 5.15
CA ARG A 61 -14.73 6.67 4.01
C ARG A 61 -16.21 6.54 4.42
N LYS A 62 -16.52 5.68 5.40
CA LYS A 62 -17.89 5.53 5.92
C LYS A 62 -18.35 6.79 6.69
N ASN A 63 -17.42 7.54 7.27
CA ASN A 63 -17.68 8.72 8.08
C ASN A 63 -17.61 10.03 7.29
N TRP A 64 -17.10 10.02 6.06
CA TRP A 64 -17.03 11.19 5.20
C TRP A 64 -18.39 11.46 4.52
N LEU A 65 -19.02 12.57 4.89
CA LEU A 65 -20.33 12.99 4.36
C LEU A 65 -20.36 13.16 2.83
N PHE A 66 -19.22 13.37 2.18
CA PHE A 66 -19.12 13.72 0.75
C PHE A 66 -18.06 12.93 -0.04
N SER A 67 -17.95 11.60 0.18
CA SER A 67 -17.05 10.72 -0.58
C SER A 67 -17.80 9.96 -1.69
N THR A 68 -18.10 10.64 -2.81
CA THR A 68 -18.94 10.07 -3.90
C THR A 68 -18.31 10.14 -5.29
N SER A 69 -17.32 11.01 -5.51
CA SER A 69 -16.70 11.17 -6.84
C SER A 69 -15.46 10.29 -7.00
N THR A 70 -15.23 9.79 -8.21
CA THR A 70 -14.00 9.06 -8.56
C THR A 70 -12.76 9.91 -8.33
N LYS A 71 -12.79 11.18 -8.77
CA LYS A 71 -11.70 12.14 -8.53
C LYS A 71 -11.39 12.33 -7.03
N GLY A 72 -12.42 12.33 -6.18
CA GLY A 72 -12.24 12.43 -4.73
C GLY A 72 -11.61 11.16 -4.14
N ALA A 73 -11.98 9.99 -4.66
CA ALA A 73 -11.35 8.72 -4.28
C ALA A 73 -9.87 8.70 -4.67
N ASP A 74 -9.53 9.12 -5.89
CA ASP A 74 -8.15 9.19 -6.37
C ASP A 74 -7.30 10.16 -5.54
N ALA A 75 -7.82 11.38 -5.28
CA ALA A 75 -7.13 12.36 -4.45
C ALA A 75 -6.92 11.85 -3.01
N SER A 76 -7.92 11.19 -2.44
CA SER A 76 -7.81 10.62 -1.09
C SER A 76 -6.79 9.47 -1.06
N ALA A 77 -6.77 8.61 -2.08
CA ALA A 77 -5.79 7.53 -2.19
C ALA A 77 -4.35 8.08 -2.28
N SER A 78 -4.14 9.17 -3.03
CA SER A 78 -2.83 9.83 -3.13
C SER A 78 -2.36 10.37 -1.77
N ILE A 79 -3.23 11.08 -1.04
CA ILE A 79 -2.88 11.64 0.28
C ILE A 79 -2.61 10.53 1.30
N PHE A 80 -3.45 9.50 1.37
CA PHE A 80 -3.23 8.39 2.30
C PHE A 80 -1.96 7.59 1.94
N SER A 81 -1.64 7.44 0.66
CA SER A 81 -0.37 6.85 0.23
C SER A 81 0.83 7.65 0.74
N LEU A 82 0.78 8.99 0.63
CA LEU A 82 1.83 9.87 1.18
C LEU A 82 1.98 9.71 2.70
N ILE A 83 0.86 9.69 3.43
CA ILE A 83 0.84 9.52 4.89
C ILE A 83 1.44 8.17 5.31
N GLU A 84 1.00 7.08 4.70
CA GLU A 84 1.50 5.74 5.04
C GLU A 84 2.97 5.56 4.64
N THR A 85 3.41 6.17 3.54
CA THR A 85 4.82 6.17 3.13
C THR A 85 5.68 6.98 4.10
N ALA A 86 5.19 8.13 4.59
CA ALA A 86 5.89 8.91 5.62
C ALA A 86 6.07 8.09 6.91
N LYS A 87 5.00 7.43 7.39
CA LYS A 87 5.08 6.55 8.56
C LYS A 87 6.06 5.39 8.36
N ALA A 88 6.06 4.77 7.17
CA ALA A 88 6.99 3.69 6.83
C ALA A 88 8.46 4.15 6.90
N ASN A 89 8.72 5.43 6.62
CA ASN A 89 10.02 6.07 6.73
C ASN A 89 10.26 6.76 8.08
N ARG A 90 9.44 6.45 9.11
CA ARG A 90 9.57 6.98 10.49
C ARG A 90 9.39 8.50 10.60
N LEU A 91 8.75 9.12 9.62
CA LEU A 91 8.39 10.54 9.65
C LEU A 91 7.08 10.76 10.41
N SER A 92 6.98 11.91 11.08
CA SER A 92 5.70 12.46 11.51
C SER A 92 4.90 12.89 10.27
N PRO A 93 3.73 12.30 9.99
CA PRO A 93 2.99 12.62 8.77
C PRO A 93 2.51 14.06 8.69
N PHE A 94 2.25 14.69 9.84
CA PHE A 94 1.84 16.08 9.89
C PHE A 94 3.00 16.99 9.43
N ASP A 95 4.15 16.87 10.11
CA ASP A 95 5.31 17.72 9.84
C ASP A 95 5.84 17.52 8.41
N TYR A 96 5.82 16.28 7.91
CA TYR A 96 6.22 15.97 6.52
C TYR A 96 5.30 16.61 5.47
N ILE A 97 3.98 16.55 5.66
CA ILE A 97 3.03 17.18 4.73
C ILE A 97 3.13 18.71 4.82
N GLU A 98 3.28 19.27 6.01
CA GLU A 98 3.48 20.71 6.21
C GLU A 98 4.74 21.17 5.46
N TYR A 99 5.86 20.47 5.63
CA TYR A 99 7.11 20.76 4.93
C TYR A 99 6.96 20.70 3.40
N ILE A 100 6.30 19.67 2.87
CA ILE A 100 6.05 19.60 1.41
C ILE A 100 5.24 20.81 0.95
N LEU A 101 4.13 21.12 1.63
CA LEU A 101 3.23 22.19 1.22
C LEU A 101 3.87 23.57 1.36
N GLU A 102 4.79 23.75 2.30
CA GLU A 102 5.49 25.01 2.52
C GLU A 102 6.66 25.18 1.54
N ILE A 103 7.53 24.18 1.41
CA ILE A 103 8.83 24.31 0.74
C ILE A 103 8.76 23.92 -0.74
N MET A 104 8.02 22.87 -1.11
CA MET A 104 7.97 22.39 -2.50
C MET A 104 7.52 23.46 -3.52
N PRO A 105 6.50 24.29 -3.23
CA PRO A 105 6.09 25.35 -4.17
C PRO A 105 7.15 26.45 -4.38
N GLN A 106 8.12 26.56 -3.48
CA GLN A 106 9.21 27.55 -3.57
C GLN A 106 10.35 27.09 -4.48
N ILE A 107 10.37 25.79 -4.85
CA ILE A 107 11.39 25.22 -5.72
C ILE A 107 10.90 25.23 -7.17
N ASP A 108 11.77 25.62 -8.10
CA ASP A 108 11.49 25.50 -9.53
C ASP A 108 11.62 24.05 -10.01
N ILE A 109 10.58 23.27 -9.76
CA ILE A 109 10.44 21.87 -10.20
C ILE A 109 10.05 21.74 -11.67
N ILE A 110 9.69 22.84 -12.35
CA ILE A 110 9.38 22.83 -13.79
C ILE A 110 10.67 22.76 -14.59
N GLN A 111 11.66 23.60 -14.23
CA GLN A 111 12.97 23.57 -14.85
C GLN A 111 13.89 22.49 -14.27
N HIS A 112 13.65 22.09 -13.02
CA HIS A 112 14.44 21.08 -12.31
C HIS A 112 13.59 19.95 -11.72
N PRO A 113 13.01 19.08 -12.56
CA PRO A 113 12.15 17.99 -12.11
C PRO A 113 12.85 17.00 -11.18
N GLU A 114 14.17 16.87 -11.26
CA GLU A 114 14.99 16.04 -10.37
C GLU A 114 14.87 16.44 -8.89
N LYS A 115 14.50 17.70 -8.60
CA LYS A 115 14.33 18.18 -7.22
C LYS A 115 13.10 17.62 -6.53
N ILE A 116 12.17 17.00 -7.28
CA ILE A 116 11.05 16.25 -6.69
C ILE A 116 11.57 15.14 -5.77
N ASP A 117 12.68 14.48 -6.15
CA ASP A 117 13.24 13.37 -5.40
C ASP A 117 13.71 13.79 -4.00
N TRP A 118 14.09 15.06 -3.82
CA TRP A 118 14.47 15.60 -2.51
C TRP A 118 13.32 15.59 -1.52
N PHE A 119 12.08 15.66 -1.99
CA PHE A 119 10.89 15.64 -1.14
C PHE A 119 10.38 14.23 -0.87
N MET A 120 11.02 13.18 -1.40
CA MET A 120 10.56 11.82 -1.16
C MET A 120 10.82 11.42 0.30
N PRO A 121 9.94 10.62 0.94
CA PRO A 121 10.07 10.25 2.35
C PRO A 121 11.37 9.53 2.72
N TRP A 122 12.02 8.90 1.75
CA TRP A 122 13.27 8.15 1.91
C TRP A 122 14.51 8.94 1.49
N SER A 123 14.36 10.19 1.03
CA SER A 123 15.48 11.00 0.56
C SER A 123 16.41 11.37 1.71
N ASP A 124 17.70 11.53 1.40
CA ASP A 124 18.69 11.95 2.40
C ASP A 124 18.38 13.36 2.91
N GLN A 125 17.82 14.23 2.06
CA GLN A 125 17.43 15.59 2.42
C GLN A 125 16.32 15.59 3.48
N ILE A 126 15.30 14.74 3.33
CA ILE A 126 14.22 14.61 4.30
C ILE A 126 14.74 13.98 5.60
N LYS A 127 15.60 12.97 5.51
CA LYS A 127 16.19 12.38 6.72
C LYS A 127 17.02 13.39 7.50
N GLU A 128 17.81 14.22 6.83
CA GLU A 128 18.60 15.28 7.46
C GLU A 128 17.70 16.34 8.11
N GLU A 129 16.69 16.84 7.39
CA GLU A 129 15.75 17.85 7.88
C GLU A 129 15.00 17.39 9.14
N PHE A 130 14.51 16.15 9.14
CA PHE A 130 13.74 15.58 10.25
C PHE A 130 14.61 14.84 11.28
N GLY A 131 15.93 14.86 11.14
CA GLY A 131 16.88 14.23 12.08
C GLY A 131 16.72 12.71 12.22
N ILE A 132 16.31 12.04 11.14
CA ILE A 132 16.14 10.59 11.11
C ILE A 132 17.52 9.94 10.92
N LYS A 133 17.90 9.08 11.88
CA LYS A 133 19.15 8.31 11.77
C LYS A 133 18.96 7.16 10.78
N ASP A 134 19.94 6.96 9.91
CA ASP A 134 20.07 5.72 9.16
C ASP A 134 20.47 4.58 10.11
N ASP A 135 19.79 3.44 9.99
CA ASP A 135 20.13 2.18 10.68
C ASP A 135 21.24 1.43 9.95
#